data_AF-A0A1E4H0D8-F1
#
_entry.id   AF-A0A1E4H0D8-F1
#
_cell.length_a   1.000
_cell.length_b   1.000
_cell.length_c   1.000
_cell.angle_alpha   90.00
_cell.angle_beta   90.00
_cell.angle_gamma   90.00
#
_symmetry.space_group_name_H-M   'P 1'
#
loop_
_entity.id
_entity.type
_entity.pdbx_description
1 polymer ?
#
loop_
_entity_poly.entity_id
_entity_poly.type
_entity_poly.pdbx_seq_one_letter_code
_entity_poly.pdbx_strand_id
1 'polypeptide(L)'
;MLDVCRDLPVATFADGEALLPEGETTGRLYVLVEGVVEVAKGEHRIDTVAEPGAVFGEMSVLLEAPHMATVRALGPVRAHVSEDGASFIRAHPHIAFHLARVIARRLNGVTAYLVDLKTQFEAEAGHLGFVDEILECLLHQPLDAFTPGSDRDPG
;
A
#
# COMPACT_ATOMS: atom_id res chain seq x y z
N MET A 1 16.99 -2.60 5.75
CA MET A 1 16.06 -1.95 6.70
C MET A 1 16.05 -2.56 8.09
N LEU A 2 16.19 -3.88 8.22
CA LEU A 2 16.12 -4.58 9.53
C LEU A 2 17.06 -3.99 10.59
N ASP A 3 18.26 -3.53 10.19
CA ASP A 3 19.24 -2.95 11.11
C ASP A 3 18.74 -1.71 11.86
N VAL A 4 17.82 -0.94 11.26
CA VAL A 4 17.27 0.31 11.80
C VAL A 4 16.11 0.02 12.74
N CYS A 5 15.42 -1.09 12.50
CA CYS A 5 14.25 -1.49 13.27
C CYS A 5 14.63 -2.35 14.47
N ARG A 6 15.92 -2.60 14.72
CA ARG A 6 16.40 -3.51 15.77
C ARG A 6 15.88 -3.16 17.15
N ASP A 7 15.68 -1.88 17.43
CA ASP A 7 15.20 -1.38 18.72
C ASP A 7 13.67 -1.37 18.83
N LEU A 8 12.95 -1.65 17.75
CA LEU A 8 11.50 -1.80 17.77
C LEU A 8 11.11 -3.17 18.35
N PRO A 9 10.04 -3.24 19.17
CA PRO A 9 9.51 -4.51 19.64
C PRO A 9 9.10 -5.39 18.45
N VAL A 10 9.26 -6.71 18.62
CA VAL A 10 8.83 -7.71 17.64
C VAL A 10 7.49 -8.28 18.07
N ALA A 11 6.51 -8.19 17.18
CA ALA A 11 5.21 -8.84 17.31
C ALA A 11 5.17 -10.13 16.47
N THR A 12 4.40 -11.11 16.93
CA THR A 12 4.17 -12.38 16.24
C THR A 12 2.68 -12.54 15.95
N PHE A 13 2.36 -13.04 14.77
CA PHE A 13 0.99 -13.19 14.28
C PHE A 13 0.76 -14.63 13.84
N ALA A 14 -0.41 -15.16 14.19
CA ALA A 14 -0.86 -16.47 13.73
C ALA A 14 -1.43 -16.41 12.31
N ASP A 15 -1.62 -17.57 11.68
CA ASP A 15 -2.24 -17.66 10.36
C ASP A 15 -3.63 -16.98 10.35
N GLY A 16 -3.85 -16.13 9.33
CA GLY A 16 -5.10 -15.37 9.16
C GLY A 16 -5.26 -14.16 10.08
N GLU A 17 -4.35 -13.93 11.04
CA GLU A 17 -4.44 -12.78 11.93
C GLU A 17 -4.19 -11.46 11.17
N ALA A 18 -5.04 -10.46 11.41
CA ALA A 18 -4.93 -9.15 10.78
C ALA A 18 -3.92 -8.27 11.53
N LEU A 19 -2.90 -7.80 10.82
CA LEU A 19 -1.93 -6.84 11.32
C LEU A 19 -2.47 -5.41 11.21
N LEU A 20 -3.14 -5.12 10.08
CA LEU A 20 -3.71 -3.81 9.76
C LEU A 20 -5.09 -4.04 9.13
N PRO A 21 -6.20 -3.77 9.82
CA PRO A 21 -7.53 -3.92 9.25
C PRO A 21 -7.85 -2.78 8.27
N GLU A 22 -8.52 -3.09 7.15
CA GLU A 22 -9.03 -2.08 6.20
C GLU A 22 -9.97 -1.10 6.89
N GLY A 23 -9.88 0.18 6.53
CA GLY A 23 -10.74 1.24 7.05
C GLY A 23 -10.38 1.75 8.45
N GLU A 24 -9.44 1.11 9.14
CA GLU A 24 -8.94 1.58 10.43
C GLU A 24 -7.79 2.57 10.29
N THR A 25 -7.66 3.47 11.27
CA THR A 25 -6.52 4.38 11.39
C THR A 25 -5.72 4.00 12.63
N THR A 26 -4.77 3.08 12.45
CA THR A 26 -3.99 2.54 13.58
C THR A 26 -2.80 3.41 13.96
N GLY A 27 -2.28 4.20 13.02
CA GLY A 27 -0.99 4.91 13.17
C GLY A 27 0.24 4.01 13.22
N ARG A 28 0.06 2.69 13.07
CA ARG A 28 1.13 1.70 13.19
C ARG A 28 1.90 1.52 11.89
N LEU A 29 3.19 1.28 12.04
CA LEU A 29 4.08 0.86 10.96
C LEU A 29 4.69 -0.49 11.32
N TYR A 30 4.71 -1.40 10.36
CA TYR A 30 5.32 -2.71 10.54
C TYR A 30 6.46 -2.93 9.55
N VAL A 31 7.46 -3.68 9.99
CA VAL A 31 8.57 -4.14 9.14
C VAL A 31 8.70 -5.65 9.27
N LEU A 32 8.52 -6.35 8.15
CA LEU A 32 8.56 -7.81 8.12
C LEU A 32 9.93 -8.32 8.55
N VAL A 33 9.97 -9.21 9.54
CA VAL A 33 11.18 -9.93 9.92
C VAL A 33 11.20 -11.27 9.19
N GLU A 34 10.07 -11.99 9.25
CA GLU A 34 9.95 -13.35 8.74
C GLU A 34 8.47 -13.71 8.52
N GLY A 35 8.21 -14.60 7.56
CA GLY A 35 6.87 -15.05 7.20
C GLY A 35 6.35 -14.38 5.94
N VAL A 36 5.04 -14.51 5.70
CA VAL A 36 4.37 -13.96 4.52
C VAL A 36 3.10 -13.25 4.94
N VAL A 37 2.84 -12.07 4.39
CA VAL A 37 1.58 -11.35 4.59
C VAL A 37 0.84 -11.18 3.27
N GLU A 38 -0.48 -11.26 3.33
CA GLU A 38 -1.39 -10.91 2.25
C GLU A 38 -1.86 -9.47 2.44
N VAL A 39 -1.90 -8.70 1.35
CA VAL A 39 -2.60 -7.41 1.28
C VAL A 39 -3.88 -7.63 0.47
N ALA A 40 -5.04 -7.38 1.06
CA ALA A 40 -6.33 -7.63 0.44
C ALA A 40 -7.32 -6.49 0.67
N LYS A 41 -8.12 -6.17 -0.34
CA LYS A 41 -9.22 -5.21 -0.25
C LYS A 41 -10.55 -5.94 -0.42
N GLY A 42 -11.34 -5.97 0.65
CA GLY A 42 -12.43 -6.95 0.78
C GLY A 42 -11.94 -8.38 0.50
N GLU A 43 -12.63 -9.07 -0.42
CA GLU A 43 -12.30 -10.45 -0.83
C GLU A 43 -11.17 -10.56 -1.85
N HIS A 44 -10.65 -9.44 -2.37
CA HIS A 44 -9.67 -9.45 -3.45
C HIS A 44 -8.25 -9.31 -2.88
N ARG A 45 -7.43 -10.36 -3.06
CA ARG A 45 -5.98 -10.26 -2.81
C ARG A 45 -5.35 -9.29 -3.82
N ILE A 46 -4.73 -8.23 -3.31
CA ILE A 46 -3.99 -7.24 -4.10
C ILE A 46 -2.53 -7.67 -4.24
N ASP A 47 -1.91 -8.11 -3.15
CA ASP A 47 -0.47 -8.42 -3.13
C ASP A 47 -0.13 -9.49 -2.08
N THR A 48 1.08 -10.05 -2.19
CA THR A 48 1.69 -10.94 -1.20
C THR A 48 3.12 -10.52 -0.94
N VAL A 49 3.43 -10.21 0.32
CA VAL A 49 4.72 -9.69 0.73
C VAL A 49 5.44 -10.72 1.58
N ALA A 50 6.59 -11.17 1.11
CA ALA A 50 7.44 -12.16 1.79
C ALA A 50 8.89 -11.68 2.01
N GLU A 51 9.24 -10.48 1.52
CA GLU A 51 10.61 -9.96 1.59
C GLU A 51 10.92 -9.44 3.01
N PRO A 52 11.92 -10.00 3.71
CA PRO A 52 12.36 -9.46 4.99
C PRO A 52 12.83 -8.02 4.86
N GLY A 53 12.33 -7.15 5.73
CA GLY A 53 12.53 -5.72 5.64
C GLY A 53 11.54 -5.01 4.71
N ALA A 54 10.46 -5.64 4.25
CA ALA A 54 9.35 -4.91 3.65
C ALA A 54 8.59 -4.09 4.71
N VAL A 55 8.14 -2.89 4.35
CA VAL A 55 7.28 -2.04 5.20
C VAL A 55 5.82 -2.18 4.79
N PHE A 56 4.91 -2.17 5.77
CA PHE A 56 3.47 -2.02 5.54
C PHE A 56 2.83 -1.12 6.60
N GLY A 57 1.72 -0.49 6.24
CA GLY A 57 1.05 0.57 7.01
C GLY A 57 1.60 1.96 6.69
N GLU A 58 2.61 2.07 5.83
CA GLU A 58 3.26 3.31 5.42
C GLU A 58 2.28 4.27 4.76
N MET A 59 1.35 3.75 3.96
CA MET A 59 0.39 4.57 3.22
C MET A 59 -0.56 5.31 4.17
N SER A 60 -1.12 4.61 5.16
CA SER A 60 -2.01 5.23 6.16
C SER A 60 -1.27 6.29 6.97
N VAL A 61 -0.02 6.02 7.36
CA VAL A 61 0.80 6.95 8.13
C VAL A 61 1.20 8.19 7.30
N LEU A 62 1.62 8.01 6.04
CA LEU A 62 2.12 9.10 5.19
C LEU A 62 1.00 9.99 4.64
N LEU A 63 -0.17 9.42 4.38
CA LEU A 63 -1.34 10.15 3.87
C LEU A 63 -2.28 10.65 4.97
N GLU A 64 -2.00 10.30 6.23
CA GLU A 64 -2.89 10.57 7.38
C GLU A 64 -4.34 10.09 7.11
N ALA A 65 -4.47 8.90 6.51
CA ALA A 65 -5.73 8.33 6.04
C ALA A 65 -5.94 6.91 6.56
N PRO A 66 -7.18 6.37 6.55
CA PRO A 66 -7.43 4.98 6.90
C PRO A 66 -6.68 3.98 6.01
N HIS A 67 -6.45 2.77 6.51
CA HIS A 67 -5.86 1.69 5.72
C HIS A 67 -6.72 1.38 4.49
N MET A 68 -6.12 1.43 3.30
CA MET A 68 -6.80 1.15 2.04
C MET A 68 -7.13 -0.34 1.82
N ALA A 69 -6.49 -1.21 2.58
CA ALA A 69 -6.58 -2.66 2.46
C ALA A 69 -6.21 -3.31 3.80
N THR A 70 -6.71 -4.52 4.02
CA THR A 70 -6.31 -5.35 5.14
C THR A 70 -4.96 -6.00 4.86
N VAL A 71 -4.06 -5.96 5.84
CA VAL A 71 -2.83 -6.77 5.86
C VAL A 71 -3.02 -7.90 6.86
N ARG A 72 -2.90 -9.15 6.43
CA ARG A 72 -3.03 -10.34 7.29
C ARG A 72 -1.91 -11.34 7.08
N ALA A 73 -1.60 -12.10 8.11
CA ALA A 73 -0.58 -13.14 8.06
C ALA A 73 -1.06 -14.34 7.23
N LEU A 74 -0.16 -14.88 6.41
CA LEU A 74 -0.29 -16.19 5.75
C LEU A 74 0.71 -17.15 6.40
N GLY A 75 0.23 -17.93 7.37
CA GLY A 75 1.06 -18.69 8.30
C GLY A 75 1.68 -17.82 9.40
N PRO A 76 2.62 -18.38 10.19
CA PRO A 76 3.29 -17.63 11.25
C PRO A 76 4.12 -16.46 10.69
N VAL A 77 3.88 -15.27 11.23
CA VAL A 77 4.58 -14.04 10.84
C VAL A 77 5.25 -13.39 12.04
N ARG A 78 6.43 -12.80 11.82
CA ARG A 78 7.13 -11.95 12.77
C ARG A 78 7.42 -10.61 12.13
N ALA A 79 7.11 -9.52 12.82
CA ALA A 79 7.36 -8.17 12.33
C ALA A 79 7.80 -7.26 13.47
N HIS A 80 8.70 -6.32 13.18
CA HIS A 80 8.90 -5.17 14.06
C HIS A 80 7.67 -4.27 13.99
N VAL A 81 7.26 -3.70 15.11
CA VAL A 81 6.13 -2.78 15.19
C VAL A 81 6.54 -1.44 15.78
N SER A 82 6.11 -0.37 15.13
CA SER A 82 6.08 0.97 15.71
C SER A 82 4.62 1.36 15.95
N GLU A 83 4.27 1.65 17.19
CA GLU A 83 2.93 2.15 17.56
C GLU A 83 2.68 3.60 17.10
N ASP A 84 3.76 4.34 16.83
CA ASP A 84 3.71 5.70 16.25
C ASP A 84 4.64 5.76 15.02
N GLY A 85 4.10 5.28 13.90
CA GLY A 85 4.81 5.22 12.63
C GLY A 85 5.25 6.60 12.14
N ALA A 86 4.47 7.65 12.39
CA ALA A 86 4.78 9.00 11.94
C ALA A 86 6.04 9.53 12.65
N SER A 87 6.10 9.39 13.98
CA SER A 87 7.29 9.76 14.75
C SER A 87 8.50 8.90 14.36
N PHE A 88 8.30 7.60 14.12
CA PHE A 88 9.37 6.71 13.66
C PHE A 88 9.96 7.13 12.30
N ILE A 89 9.12 7.46 11.32
CA ILE A 89 9.58 7.93 10.00
C ILE A 89 10.32 9.26 10.13
N ARG A 90 9.81 10.21 10.93
CA ARG A 90 10.46 11.51 11.16
C ARG A 90 11.82 11.37 11.83
N ALA A 91 11.96 10.44 12.76
CA ALA A 91 13.22 10.16 13.46
C ALA A 91 14.27 9.49 12.55
N HIS A 92 13.87 8.86 11.44
CA HIS A 92 14.75 8.07 10.58
C HIS A 92 14.66 8.53 9.10
N PRO A 93 15.36 9.62 8.71
CA PRO A 93 15.28 10.18 7.36
C PRO A 93 15.59 9.21 6.21
N HIS A 94 16.46 8.23 6.46
CA HIS A 94 16.78 7.21 5.47
C HIS A 94 15.60 6.26 5.21
N ILE A 95 14.73 6.01 6.20
CA ILE A 95 13.47 5.27 6.01
C ILE A 95 12.52 6.11 5.18
N ALA A 96 12.36 7.40 5.52
CA ALA A 96 11.51 8.30 4.74
C ALA A 96 11.91 8.33 3.26
N PHE A 97 13.20 8.42 2.97
CA PHE A 97 13.72 8.38 1.60
C PHE A 97 13.51 7.01 0.92
N HIS A 98 13.68 5.92 1.66
CA HIS A 98 13.41 4.58 1.15
C HIS A 98 11.93 4.41 0.77
N LEU A 99 11.01 4.80 1.66
CA LEU A 99 9.58 4.77 1.43
C LEU A 99 9.17 5.64 0.23
N ALA A 100 9.69 6.87 0.15
CA ALA A 100 9.46 7.75 -0.99
C ALA A 100 9.89 7.08 -2.32
N ARG A 101 11.05 6.42 -2.34
CA ARG A 101 11.51 5.66 -3.53
C ARG A 101 10.67 4.44 -3.84
N VAL A 102 10.12 3.74 -2.85
CA VAL A 102 9.22 2.60 -3.07
C VAL A 102 7.89 3.09 -3.68
N ILE A 103 7.29 4.12 -3.07
CA ILE A 103 6.01 4.68 -3.52
C ILE A 103 6.14 5.29 -4.92
N ALA A 104 7.21 6.06 -5.18
CA ALA A 104 7.45 6.63 -6.50
C ALA A 104 7.61 5.55 -7.59
N ARG A 105 8.29 4.44 -7.29
CA ARG A 105 8.42 3.30 -8.21
C ARG A 105 7.07 2.63 -8.48
N ARG A 106 6.27 2.40 -7.43
CA ARG A 106 4.92 1.81 -7.56
C ARG A 106 4.03 2.72 -8.42
N LEU A 107 3.99 4.02 -8.13
CA LEU A 107 3.22 4.99 -8.89
C LEU A 107 3.65 5.02 -10.37
N ASN A 108 4.95 5.12 -10.64
CA ASN A 108 5.48 5.10 -12.01
C ASN A 108 5.11 3.80 -12.76
N GLY A 109 5.12 2.66 -12.07
CA GLY A 109 4.68 1.38 -12.65
C GLY A 109 3.20 1.38 -13.01
N VAL A 110 2.33 1.89 -12.12
CA VAL A 110 0.88 2.02 -12.38
C VAL A 110 0.62 2.96 -13.55
N THR A 111 1.27 4.13 -13.59
CA THR A 111 1.15 5.07 -14.71
C THR A 111 1.59 4.45 -16.03
N ALA A 112 2.71 3.73 -16.05
CA ALA A 112 3.19 3.04 -17.25
C ALA A 112 2.20 1.96 -17.72
N TYR A 113 1.63 1.18 -16.80
CA TYR A 113 0.61 0.18 -17.11
C TYR A 113 -0.65 0.81 -17.71
N LEU A 114 -1.14 1.93 -17.15
CA LEU A 114 -2.30 2.63 -17.70
C LEU A 114 -2.06 3.18 -19.11
N VAL A 115 -0.85 3.68 -19.39
CA VAL A 115 -0.47 4.16 -20.73
C VAL A 115 -0.41 3.01 -21.72
N ASP A 116 0.16 1.86 -21.33
CA ASP A 116 0.19 0.66 -22.16
C ASP A 116 -1.23 0.15 -22.46
N LEU A 117 -2.09 0.10 -21.45
CA LEU A 117 -3.50 -0.26 -21.60
C LEU A 117 -4.20 0.66 -22.60
N LYS A 118 -4.04 1.98 -22.47
CA LYS A 118 -4.58 2.95 -23.42
C LYS A 118 -4.12 2.64 -24.85
N THR A 119 -2.82 2.44 -25.04
CA THR A 119 -2.22 2.19 -26.37
C THR A 119 -2.76 0.90 -27.01
N GLN A 120 -2.97 -0.16 -26.23
CA GLN A 120 -3.44 -1.45 -26.74
C GLN A 120 -4.89 -1.43 -27.21
N PHE A 121 -5.73 -0.59 -26.61
CA PHE A 121 -7.17 -0.58 -26.86
C PHE A 121 -7.67 0.66 -27.63
N GLU A 122 -6.78 1.61 -27.98
CA GLU A 122 -7.07 2.68 -28.95
C GLU A 122 -7.56 2.13 -30.33
N ALA A 123 -7.30 0.87 -30.64
CA ALA A 123 -7.81 0.19 -31.83
C ALA A 123 -9.27 -0.31 -31.72
N GLU A 124 -9.81 -0.47 -30.50
CA GLU A 124 -11.20 -0.87 -30.24
C GLU A 124 -11.99 0.35 -29.76
N ALA A 125 -12.50 1.12 -30.72
CA ALA A 125 -13.23 2.36 -30.46
C ALA A 125 -14.40 2.16 -29.48
N GLY A 126 -14.33 2.80 -28.30
CA GLY A 126 -15.52 3.18 -27.54
C GLY A 126 -15.53 3.01 -26.01
N HIS A 127 -14.52 2.41 -25.35
CA HIS A 127 -14.66 2.03 -23.93
C HIS A 127 -13.59 2.52 -22.94
N LEU A 128 -12.71 3.45 -23.31
CA LEU A 128 -11.57 3.85 -22.45
C LEU A 128 -11.51 5.32 -22.01
N GLY A 129 -12.58 6.10 -22.17
CA GLY A 129 -12.61 7.48 -21.65
C GLY A 129 -12.23 7.59 -20.18
N PHE A 130 -12.58 6.59 -19.35
CA PHE A 130 -12.21 6.55 -17.94
C PHE A 130 -10.70 6.40 -17.68
N VAL A 131 -9.97 5.72 -18.57
CA VAL A 131 -8.50 5.59 -18.44
C VAL A 131 -7.81 6.90 -18.77
N ASP A 132 -8.35 7.68 -19.71
CA ASP A 132 -7.87 9.04 -19.99
C ASP A 132 -8.05 9.96 -18.78
N GLU A 133 -9.22 9.92 -18.14
CA GLU A 133 -9.50 10.71 -16.92
C GLU A 133 -8.59 10.32 -15.75
N ILE A 134 -8.35 9.02 -15.52
CA ILE A 134 -7.42 8.56 -14.47
C ILE A 134 -6.00 9.04 -14.77
N LEU A 135 -5.55 8.92 -16.03
CA LEU A 135 -4.20 9.30 -16.41
C LEU A 135 -3.98 10.81 -16.24
N GLU A 136 -4.93 11.65 -16.65
CA GLU A 136 -4.89 13.10 -16.43
C GLU A 136 -4.84 13.43 -14.93
N CYS A 137 -5.66 12.78 -14.09
CA CYS A 137 -5.64 12.96 -12.64
C CYS A 137 -4.26 12.63 -12.04
N LEU A 138 -3.66 11.51 -12.44
CA LEU A 138 -2.34 11.09 -11.95
C LEU A 138 -1.20 12.01 -12.44
N LEU A 139 -1.30 12.54 -13.66
CA LEU A 139 -0.28 13.42 -14.26
C LEU A 139 -0.36 14.87 -13.76
N HIS A 140 -1.53 15.35 -13.34
CA HIS A 140 -1.77 16.77 -13.03
C HIS A 140 -2.06 17.05 -11.55
N GLN A 141 -2.05 16.04 -10.67
CA GLN A 141 -2.10 16.13 -9.20
C GLN A 141 -2.92 17.31 -8.62
N PRO A 142 -4.18 17.05 -8.28
CA PRO A 142 -4.75 17.54 -7.03
C PRO A 142 -5.02 16.33 -6.13
N LEU A 143 -4.19 16.13 -5.10
CA LEU A 143 -4.23 14.98 -4.19
C LEU A 143 -5.46 14.93 -3.24
N ASP A 144 -6.50 15.74 -3.46
CA ASP A 144 -7.57 15.90 -2.48
C ASP A 144 -8.90 15.21 -2.83
N ALA A 145 -9.03 14.47 -3.95
CA ALA A 145 -10.37 13.98 -4.33
C ALA A 145 -10.47 12.67 -5.12
N PHE A 146 -9.49 11.76 -5.08
CA PHE A 146 -9.71 10.44 -5.70
C PHE A 146 -10.29 9.41 -4.71
N THR A 147 -11.62 9.35 -4.65
CA THR A 147 -12.33 8.18 -4.14
C THR A 147 -12.68 7.28 -5.33
N PRO A 148 -12.02 6.11 -5.53
CA PRO A 148 -12.44 5.18 -6.56
C PRO A 148 -13.82 4.65 -6.19
N GLY A 149 -14.85 5.13 -6.90
CA GLY A 149 -16.20 4.57 -6.85
C GLY A 149 -16.15 3.13 -7.35
N SER A 150 -16.57 2.19 -6.52
CA SER A 150 -16.90 0.85 -6.96
C SER A 150 -18.25 0.93 -7.66
N ASP A 151 -18.28 1.01 -8.98
CA ASP A 151 -19.49 0.80 -9.78
C ASP A 151 -19.93 -0.66 -9.67
N ARG A 152 -20.54 -0.97 -8.53
CA ARG A 152 -21.39 -2.12 -8.27
C ARG A 152 -22.55 -1.66 -7.38
N ASP A 153 -23.39 -0.80 -7.93
CA ASP A 153 -24.75 -0.63 -7.45
C ASP A 153 -25.69 -1.16 -8.56
N PRO A 154 -26.13 -2.43 -8.50
CA PRO A 154 -27.24 -2.86 -9.32
C PRO A 154 -28.52 -2.36 -8.65
N GLY A 155 -29.11 -1.33 -9.22
CA GLY A 155 -30.54 -1.04 -9.02
C GLY A 155 -31.43 -2.16 -9.52
#